data_AF-C3XJ86-F1
#
_entry.id   AF-C3XJ86-F1
#
_cell.length_a   1.000
_cell.length_b   1.000
_cell.length_c   1.000
_cell.angle_alpha   90.00
_cell.angle_beta   90.00
_cell.angle_gamma   90.00
#
_symmetry.space_group_name_H-M   'P 1'
#
loop_
_entity.id
_entity.type
_entity.pdbx_description
1 polymer ?
#
loop_
_entity_poly.entity_id
_entity_poly.type
_entity_poly.pdbx_seq_one_letter_code
_entity_poly.pdbx_strand_id
1 'polypeptide(L)'
;THQSTQLAKLLSGEYTLILFAYQKTPAYHTTYHIQDDTTNQRLARQATTHTKLTYNPPLSLRFNGKELEILEWGEVKGDKIFALNPFNLSNPKELILESKDYTINLNTLPIIISPREKYRLTILNTHNSNIATITNTNTQNIINPEIFIDDDFCKLIHILQQYKSQYKVSVVRLEVGYGERKSEIDLRGKRTPNGGVVEWISQFDNGGGTACFDTCKKILVNSGLSSNSASPITRFQVAKENKKLLQSTNQSEYLVVDVQTAKDGIAYLDSELESGYPVLVGVDYEFDRKIKLKNGKIDYPNKTDYTTDHYIVIVGRRYDEKNLYYLFYDVGTNSINEKQYKAGSNDNNRLFLQNDYSLRGQSQIPSKHFYVVTQIRRNIR
;
A
#
# COMPACT_ATOMS: atom_id res chain seq x y z
N THR A 1 10.39 1.17 39.24
CA THR A 1 9.76 2.13 40.18
C THR A 1 9.32 3.43 39.52
N HIS A 2 9.90 3.90 38.40
CA HIS A 2 9.45 5.12 37.70
C HIS A 2 8.24 4.96 36.76
N GLN A 3 8.02 3.77 36.17
CA GLN A 3 6.86 3.50 35.29
C GLN A 3 5.54 3.35 36.06
N SER A 4 5.58 2.80 37.27
CA SER A 4 4.41 2.66 38.14
C SER A 4 3.83 4.01 38.60
N THR A 5 4.68 5.03 38.75
CA THR A 5 4.26 6.36 39.24
C THR A 5 3.65 7.23 38.14
N GLN A 6 3.98 7.00 36.86
CA GLN A 6 3.35 7.70 35.73
C GLN A 6 1.95 7.14 35.43
N LEU A 7 1.75 5.82 35.57
CA LEU A 7 0.43 5.19 35.43
C LEU A 7 -0.55 5.64 36.54
N ALA A 8 -0.08 5.79 37.78
CA ALA A 8 -0.91 6.24 38.89
C ALA A 8 -1.40 7.70 38.76
N LYS A 9 -0.59 8.59 38.16
CA LYS A 9 -1.00 9.99 37.89
C LYS A 9 -2.01 10.13 36.75
N LEU A 10 -2.09 9.18 35.83
CA LEU A 10 -3.11 9.18 34.76
C LEU A 10 -4.48 8.68 35.24
N LEU A 11 -4.50 7.89 36.32
CA LEU A 11 -5.72 7.26 36.88
C LEU A 11 -6.44 8.13 37.94
N SER A 12 -5.89 9.30 38.29
CA SER A 12 -6.46 10.20 39.31
C SER A 12 -7.31 11.34 38.74
N GLY A 13 -7.57 11.35 37.43
CA GLY A 13 -8.45 12.31 36.76
C GLY A 13 -9.62 11.60 36.10
N GLU A 14 -10.78 12.25 36.04
CA GLU A 14 -12.02 11.77 35.42
C GLU A 14 -11.90 11.56 33.90
N TYR A 15 -11.09 10.59 33.48
CA TYR A 15 -10.99 10.18 32.08
C TYR A 15 -11.35 8.70 32.00
N THR A 16 -12.51 8.41 31.40
CA THR A 16 -12.89 7.07 30.99
C THR A 16 -11.87 6.59 29.95
N LEU A 17 -10.93 5.75 30.37
CA LEU A 17 -9.96 5.15 29.47
C LEU A 17 -10.67 4.11 28.60
N ILE A 18 -11.09 4.49 27.39
CA ILE A 18 -11.51 3.55 26.36
C ILE A 18 -10.25 2.91 25.78
N LEU A 19 -9.95 1.69 26.22
CA LEU A 19 -8.91 0.83 25.66
C LEU A 19 -9.31 0.45 24.22
N PHE A 20 -8.87 1.24 23.24
CA PHE A 20 -8.97 0.86 21.84
C PHE A 20 -7.98 -0.29 21.54
N ALA A 21 -8.44 -1.30 20.80
CA ALA A 21 -7.59 -2.40 20.36
C ALA A 21 -6.58 -1.88 19.33
N TYR A 22 -5.39 -1.53 19.79
CA TYR A 22 -4.29 -1.15 18.91
C TYR A 22 -3.54 -2.41 18.45
N GLN A 23 -3.29 -2.53 17.14
CA GLN A 23 -2.37 -3.55 16.66
C GLN A 23 -0.93 -3.10 16.94
N LYS A 24 -0.20 -3.89 17.73
CA LYS A 24 1.18 -3.58 18.11
C LYS A 24 2.12 -4.02 16.99
N THR A 25 2.67 -3.09 16.22
CA THR A 25 3.87 -3.37 15.40
C THR A 25 5.12 -3.53 16.30
N PRO A 26 6.14 -4.31 15.91
CA PRO A 26 7.30 -4.55 16.77
C PRO A 26 8.00 -3.24 17.14
N ALA A 27 8.36 -3.06 18.41
CA ALA A 27 9.20 -1.93 18.83
C ALA A 27 10.64 -2.16 18.36
N TYR A 28 11.21 -1.22 17.60
CA TYR A 28 12.60 -1.28 17.17
C TYR A 28 13.49 -0.48 18.13
N HIS A 29 14.64 -1.05 18.45
CA HIS A 29 15.69 -0.35 19.20
C HIS A 29 16.57 0.35 18.16
N THR A 30 16.58 1.68 18.16
CA THR A 30 17.50 2.45 17.31
C THR A 30 18.67 2.91 18.16
N THR A 31 19.89 2.80 17.62
CA THR A 31 21.08 3.38 18.25
C THR A 31 21.46 4.59 17.43
N TYR A 32 21.49 5.76 18.05
CA TYR A 32 21.97 6.99 17.42
C TYR A 32 23.25 7.46 18.12
N HIS A 33 24.13 8.07 17.35
CA HIS A 33 25.40 8.56 17.86
C HIS A 33 25.31 10.07 18.01
N ILE A 34 25.54 10.57 19.22
CA ILE A 34 25.73 11.99 19.47
C ILE A 34 27.24 12.20 19.53
N GLN A 35 27.73 13.20 18.79
CA GLN A 35 29.10 13.65 18.92
C GLN A 35 29.14 14.63 20.09
N ASP A 36 29.97 14.33 21.09
CA ASP A 36 30.23 15.25 22.18
C ASP A 36 31.21 16.30 21.66
N ASP A 37 30.71 17.52 21.46
CA ASP A 37 31.48 18.62 20.85
C ASP A 37 32.66 19.08 21.72
N THR A 38 32.69 18.71 23.00
CA THR A 38 33.77 19.02 23.95
C THR A 38 34.88 17.99 23.96
N THR A 39 34.57 16.70 23.77
CA THR A 39 35.55 15.60 23.84
C THR A 39 35.85 14.97 22.48
N ASN A 40 35.13 15.36 21.44
CA ASN A 40 35.18 14.78 20.09
C ASN A 40 34.93 13.26 20.06
N GLN A 41 34.34 12.69 21.11
CA GLN A 41 33.99 11.27 21.20
C GLN A 41 32.57 11.04 20.71
N ARG A 42 32.36 9.95 19.95
CA ARG A 42 31.04 9.49 19.52
C ARG A 42 30.42 8.59 20.58
N LEU A 43 29.41 9.09 21.29
CA LEU A 43 28.66 8.31 22.27
C LEU A 43 27.45 7.66 21.60
N ALA A 44 27.34 6.35 21.70
CA ALA A 44 26.17 5.60 21.24
C ALA A 44 25.05 5.68 22.28
N ARG A 45 23.88 6.22 21.91
CA ARG A 45 22.67 6.17 22.74
C ARG A 45 21.63 5.27 22.09
N GLN A 46 21.04 4.39 22.88
CA GLN A 46 19.91 3.57 22.46
C GLN A 46 18.61 4.33 22.74
N ALA A 47 17.78 4.50 21.73
CA ALA A 47 16.40 4.95 21.86
C ALA A 47 15.46 3.82 21.45
N THR A 48 14.47 3.56 22.29
CA THR A 48 13.35 2.70 21.92
C THR A 48 12.35 3.58 21.20
N THR A 49 12.20 3.41 19.88
CA THR A 49 11.10 4.08 19.18
C THR A 49 9.83 3.32 19.51
N HIS A 50 8.87 3.99 20.15
CA HIS A 50 7.58 3.37 20.41
C HIS A 50 6.86 3.08 19.09
N THR A 51 6.47 1.82 18.95
CA THR A 51 5.52 1.28 17.97
C THR A 51 4.52 2.33 17.47
N LYS A 52 4.38 2.46 16.14
CA LYS A 52 3.20 3.13 15.58
C LYS A 52 2.01 2.24 15.90
N LEU A 53 1.24 2.62 16.92
CA LEU A 53 -0.03 1.99 17.23
C LEU A 53 -0.98 2.36 16.11
N THR A 54 -1.34 1.39 15.26
CA THR A 54 -2.37 1.60 14.27
C THR A 54 -3.72 1.35 14.91
N TYR A 55 -4.59 2.36 14.81
CA TYR A 55 -5.92 2.33 15.37
C TYR A 55 -6.87 1.72 14.35
N ASN A 56 -7.28 0.48 14.59
CA ASN A 56 -8.40 -0.09 13.87
C ASN A 56 -9.69 0.28 14.60
N PRO A 57 -10.58 1.07 13.99
CA PRO A 57 -11.87 1.31 14.61
C PRO A 57 -12.62 -0.02 14.75
N PRO A 58 -13.48 -0.16 15.78
CA PRO A 58 -14.33 -1.34 15.93
C PRO A 58 -15.20 -1.59 14.69
N LEU A 59 -15.47 -0.53 13.92
CA LEU A 59 -16.20 -0.58 12.67
C LEU A 59 -15.60 0.40 11.65
N SER A 60 -15.26 -0.11 10.47
CA SER A 60 -15.09 0.66 9.24
C SER A 60 -15.87 0.02 8.09
N LEU A 61 -16.03 0.79 7.02
CA LEU A 61 -16.59 0.31 5.76
C LEU A 61 -15.51 0.38 4.69
N ARG A 62 -15.56 -0.55 3.73
CA ARG A 62 -14.75 -0.46 2.51
C ARG A 62 -15.65 -0.45 1.29
N PHE A 63 -15.33 0.40 0.32
CA PHE A 63 -16.02 0.47 -0.94
C PHE A 63 -15.09 0.14 -2.09
N ASN A 64 -15.47 -0.85 -2.91
CA ASN A 64 -14.64 -1.31 -4.03
C ASN A 64 -15.14 -0.85 -5.41
N GLY A 65 -16.10 0.08 -5.45
CA GLY A 65 -16.73 0.51 -6.70
C GLY A 65 -17.92 -0.35 -7.12
N LYS A 66 -18.03 -1.58 -6.60
CA LYS A 66 -19.16 -2.49 -6.82
C LYS A 66 -19.86 -2.85 -5.52
N GLU A 67 -19.13 -3.01 -4.43
CA GLU A 67 -19.63 -3.53 -3.16
C GLU A 67 -19.17 -2.64 -2.00
N LEU A 68 -19.98 -2.65 -0.95
CA LEU A 68 -19.66 -2.12 0.36
C LEU A 68 -19.42 -3.29 1.32
N GLU A 69 -18.28 -3.30 2.00
CA GLU A 69 -17.89 -4.33 2.94
C GLU A 69 -17.81 -3.76 4.35
N ILE A 70 -18.30 -4.53 5.33
CA ILE A 70 -18.12 -4.19 6.75
C ILE A 70 -16.81 -4.78 7.26
N LEU A 71 -15.99 -3.91 7.86
CA LEU A 71 -14.75 -4.28 8.52
C LEU A 71 -14.93 -4.14 10.02
N GLU A 72 -14.77 -5.25 10.74
CA GLU A 72 -14.69 -5.25 12.19
C GLU A 72 -13.24 -5.32 12.59
N TRP A 73 -12.76 -4.31 13.32
CA TRP A 73 -11.35 -4.22 13.73
C TRP A 73 -10.36 -4.35 12.56
N GLY A 74 -10.75 -3.92 11.36
CA GLY A 74 -9.95 -3.98 10.14
C GLY A 74 -10.07 -5.29 9.34
N GLU A 75 -10.88 -6.26 9.81
CA GLU A 75 -11.10 -7.51 9.09
C GLU A 75 -12.46 -7.53 8.40
N VAL A 76 -12.46 -7.89 7.12
CA VAL A 76 -13.69 -8.13 6.35
C VAL A 76 -14.40 -9.35 6.93
N LYS A 77 -15.69 -9.22 7.22
CA LYS A 77 -16.55 -10.36 7.55
C LYS A 77 -17.29 -10.79 6.30
N GLY A 78 -17.04 -12.00 5.82
CA GLY A 78 -17.50 -12.48 4.50
C GLY A 78 -19.02 -12.54 4.33
N ASP A 79 -19.77 -12.59 5.43
CA ASP A 79 -21.22 -12.48 5.49
C ASP A 79 -21.75 -11.04 5.46
N LYS A 80 -20.86 -10.04 5.40
CA LYS A 80 -21.17 -8.61 5.46
C LYS A 80 -20.61 -7.84 4.26
N ILE A 81 -20.82 -8.41 3.07
CA ILE A 81 -20.50 -7.82 1.77
C ILE A 81 -21.82 -7.49 1.07
N PHE A 82 -21.97 -6.23 0.67
CA PHE A 82 -23.22 -5.69 0.12
C PHE A 82 -22.97 -5.16 -1.28
N ALA A 83 -23.52 -5.83 -2.28
CA ALA A 83 -23.44 -5.37 -3.66
C ALA A 83 -24.22 -4.05 -3.81
N LEU A 84 -23.63 -3.07 -4.48
CA LEU A 84 -24.39 -1.94 -5.00
C LEU A 84 -24.95 -2.34 -6.36
N ASN A 85 -26.26 -2.18 -6.52
CA ASN A 85 -26.92 -2.47 -7.79
C ASN A 85 -26.25 -1.65 -8.92
N PRO A 86 -25.79 -2.28 -10.02
CA PRO A 86 -25.11 -1.60 -11.12
C PRO A 86 -25.98 -0.56 -11.84
N PHE A 87 -27.31 -0.66 -11.74
CA PHE A 87 -28.26 0.33 -12.28
C PHE A 87 -28.51 1.51 -11.34
N ASN A 88 -27.90 1.51 -10.14
CA ASN A 88 -27.93 2.64 -9.24
C ASN A 88 -27.01 3.74 -9.77
N LEU A 89 -27.58 4.71 -10.49
CA LEU A 89 -26.88 5.87 -11.05
C LEU A 89 -26.21 6.77 -9.98
N SER A 90 -26.40 6.47 -8.69
CA SER A 90 -25.70 7.08 -7.56
C SER A 90 -24.51 6.23 -7.07
N ASN A 91 -23.82 5.51 -7.98
CA ASN A 91 -22.55 4.89 -7.65
C ASN A 91 -21.52 6.00 -7.39
N PRO A 92 -20.98 6.11 -6.17
CA PRO A 92 -20.10 7.22 -5.82
C PRO A 92 -18.70 7.08 -6.44
N LYS A 93 -18.38 5.97 -7.13
CA LYS A 93 -17.06 5.66 -7.68
C LYS A 93 -16.38 6.79 -8.45
N GLU A 94 -17.14 7.58 -9.22
CA GLU A 94 -16.59 8.71 -9.98
C GLU A 94 -16.32 9.95 -9.12
N LEU A 95 -16.91 10.04 -7.93
CA LEU A 95 -16.84 11.18 -7.00
C LEU A 95 -15.87 10.95 -5.83
N ILE A 96 -15.67 9.69 -5.42
CA ILE A 96 -14.68 9.30 -4.42
C ILE A 96 -13.39 8.82 -5.08
N LEU A 97 -12.24 9.24 -4.57
CA LEU A 97 -10.93 8.87 -5.10
C LEU A 97 -10.27 7.85 -4.17
N GLU A 98 -9.56 6.87 -4.73
CA GLU A 98 -8.73 5.98 -3.91
C GLU A 98 -7.71 6.78 -3.08
N SER A 99 -7.35 6.24 -1.92
CA SER A 99 -6.33 6.80 -1.02
C SER A 99 -6.68 8.16 -0.40
N LYS A 100 -7.94 8.60 -0.47
CA LYS A 100 -8.47 9.72 0.30
C LYS A 100 -9.21 9.22 1.54
N ASP A 101 -9.10 9.98 2.62
CA ASP A 101 -9.82 9.70 3.85
C ASP A 101 -11.27 10.16 3.72
N TYR A 102 -12.19 9.21 3.79
CA TYR A 102 -13.62 9.46 3.81
C TYR A 102 -14.24 8.89 5.08
N THR A 103 -15.41 9.43 5.41
CA THR A 103 -16.25 8.92 6.48
C THR A 103 -17.70 8.85 6.06
N ILE A 104 -18.48 8.00 6.72
CA ILE A 104 -19.92 7.91 6.56
C ILE A 104 -20.59 8.41 7.82
N ASN A 105 -21.50 9.36 7.65
CA ASN A 105 -22.29 9.90 8.75
C ASN A 105 -23.44 8.93 9.10
N LEU A 106 -23.47 8.47 10.35
CA LEU A 106 -24.52 7.57 10.87
C LEU A 106 -25.65 8.32 11.59
N ASN A 107 -25.54 9.63 11.79
CA ASN A 107 -26.61 10.42 12.41
C ASN A 107 -27.86 10.52 11.52
N THR A 108 -27.69 10.34 10.21
CA THR A 108 -28.79 10.33 9.24
C THR A 108 -29.52 8.99 9.16
N LEU A 109 -29.05 7.96 9.90
CA LEU A 109 -29.75 6.69 9.95
C LEU A 109 -31.05 6.82 10.76
N PRO A 110 -32.17 6.28 10.24
CA PRO A 110 -33.46 6.32 10.94
C PRO A 110 -33.41 5.48 12.22
N ILE A 111 -34.44 5.60 13.07
CA ILE A 111 -34.53 4.77 14.29
C ILE A 111 -35.22 3.44 13.98
N ILE A 112 -36.16 3.45 13.05
CA ILE A 112 -36.93 2.28 12.61
C ILE A 112 -36.54 2.01 11.17
N ILE A 113 -36.17 0.76 10.88
CA ILE A 113 -35.91 0.30 9.52
C ILE A 113 -37.14 -0.46 9.05
N SER A 114 -37.74 0.03 7.96
CA SER A 114 -38.83 -0.62 7.27
C SER A 114 -38.35 -1.12 5.91
N PRO A 115 -38.69 -2.36 5.53
CA PRO A 115 -38.68 -2.75 4.14
C PRO A 115 -39.48 -1.71 3.34
N ARG A 116 -38.99 -1.36 2.16
CA ARG A 116 -39.61 -0.39 1.24
C ARG A 116 -39.34 1.10 1.45
N GLU A 117 -38.50 1.46 2.43
CA GLU A 117 -38.07 2.85 2.59
C GLU A 117 -36.76 3.19 1.87
N LYS A 118 -36.55 4.49 1.62
CA LYS A 118 -35.34 5.02 1.00
C LYS A 118 -34.31 5.35 2.07
N TYR A 119 -33.17 4.68 2.00
CA TYR A 119 -32.02 4.93 2.85
C TYR A 119 -30.89 5.60 2.09
N ARG A 120 -30.12 6.42 2.82
CA ARG A 120 -29.00 7.18 2.29
C ARG A 120 -27.84 7.16 3.28
N LEU A 121 -26.66 6.82 2.78
CA LEU A 121 -25.39 6.98 3.47
C LEU A 121 -24.66 8.16 2.85
N THR A 122 -24.41 9.18 3.66
CA THR A 122 -23.70 10.38 3.22
C THR A 122 -22.21 10.20 3.43
N ILE A 123 -21.43 10.32 2.36
CA ILE A 123 -19.97 10.25 2.40
C ILE A 123 -19.41 11.65 2.56
N LEU A 124 -18.60 11.84 3.59
CA LEU A 124 -17.95 13.09 3.93
C LEU A 124 -16.43 12.99 3.70
N ASN A 125 -15.83 14.07 3.22
CA ASN A 125 -14.37 14.22 3.20
C ASN A 125 -13.82 14.68 4.57
N THR A 126 -12.50 14.88 4.66
CA THR A 126 -11.81 15.38 5.86
C THR A 126 -12.26 16.78 6.32
N HIS A 127 -12.97 17.53 5.48
CA HIS A 127 -13.53 18.85 5.78
C HIS A 127 -15.04 18.79 6.10
N ASN A 128 -15.57 17.59 6.41
CA ASN A 128 -17.00 17.34 6.66
C ASN A 128 -17.93 17.78 5.52
N SER A 129 -17.40 17.96 4.31
CA SER A 129 -18.19 18.29 3.13
C SER A 129 -18.75 17.00 2.52
N ASN A 130 -20.04 17.01 2.17
CA ASN A 130 -20.66 15.92 1.43
C ASN A 130 -20.07 15.86 0.03
N ILE A 131 -19.45 14.72 -0.29
CA ILE A 131 -18.84 14.47 -1.60
C ILE A 131 -19.62 13.44 -2.42
N ALA A 132 -20.42 12.59 -1.76
CA ALA A 132 -21.25 11.60 -2.44
C ALA A 132 -22.31 11.01 -1.50
N THR A 133 -23.33 10.38 -2.08
CA THR A 133 -24.36 9.65 -1.33
C THR A 133 -24.59 8.28 -1.94
N ILE A 134 -24.56 7.25 -1.11
CA ILE A 134 -24.99 5.90 -1.47
C ILE A 134 -26.45 5.74 -1.05
N THR A 135 -27.31 5.25 -1.95
CA THR A 135 -28.72 5.02 -1.65
C THR A 135 -29.17 3.64 -2.12
N ASN A 136 -30.23 3.09 -1.53
CA ASN A 136 -30.84 1.83 -1.96
C ASN A 136 -31.88 1.98 -3.08
N THR A 137 -32.03 3.16 -3.68
CA THR A 137 -33.03 3.40 -4.75
C THR A 137 -32.43 4.05 -5.98
N ASN A 138 -32.88 3.63 -7.17
CA ASN A 138 -32.53 4.30 -8.42
C ASN A 138 -33.28 5.65 -8.50
N THR A 139 -32.54 6.74 -8.71
CA THR A 139 -33.10 8.10 -8.77
C THR A 139 -33.69 8.45 -10.14
N GLN A 140 -33.66 7.54 -11.13
CA GLN A 140 -34.31 7.75 -12.43
C GLN A 140 -35.27 6.59 -12.79
N ASN A 141 -36.50 6.96 -13.14
CA ASN A 141 -37.62 6.18 -13.68
C ASN A 141 -38.68 5.62 -12.71
N ILE A 142 -39.73 6.45 -12.59
CA ILE A 142 -41.02 6.30 -11.94
C ILE A 142 -41.94 5.37 -12.77
N ILE A 143 -41.57 4.12 -12.99
CA ILE A 143 -42.47 3.17 -13.71
C ILE A 143 -42.87 1.97 -12.85
N ASN A 144 -42.14 1.64 -11.78
CA ASN A 144 -42.64 0.63 -10.84
C ASN A 144 -42.07 0.82 -9.41
N PRO A 145 -42.83 1.40 -8.45
CA PRO A 145 -42.36 1.59 -7.08
C PRO A 145 -42.27 0.29 -6.26
N GLU A 146 -42.76 -0.84 -6.78
CA GLU A 146 -42.79 -2.12 -6.05
C GLU A 146 -41.51 -2.96 -6.16
N ILE A 147 -40.55 -2.55 -6.98
CA ILE A 147 -39.37 -3.36 -7.26
C ILE A 147 -38.13 -2.53 -6.91
N PHE A 148 -37.20 -3.14 -6.15
CA PHE A 148 -35.88 -2.60 -5.80
C PHE A 148 -35.79 -1.71 -4.56
N ILE A 149 -36.33 -2.16 -3.44
CA ILE A 149 -35.59 -1.98 -2.19
C ILE A 149 -34.67 -3.18 -2.06
N ASP A 150 -33.37 -2.92 -2.10
CA ASP A 150 -32.36 -3.94 -1.90
C ASP A 150 -32.37 -4.39 -0.43
N ASP A 151 -32.91 -5.58 -0.18
CA ASP A 151 -32.97 -6.17 1.16
C ASP A 151 -31.58 -6.27 1.80
N ASP A 152 -30.52 -6.42 1.00
CA ASP A 152 -29.15 -6.45 1.50
C ASP A 152 -28.71 -5.06 1.96
N PHE A 153 -29.13 -3.99 1.29
CA PHE A 153 -28.89 -2.63 1.80
C PHE A 153 -29.66 -2.34 3.11
N CYS A 154 -30.87 -2.86 3.26
CA CYS A 154 -31.60 -2.76 4.54
C CYS A 154 -30.86 -3.49 5.67
N LYS A 155 -30.30 -4.68 5.40
CA LYS A 155 -29.44 -5.41 6.35
C LYS A 155 -28.19 -4.61 6.72
N LEU A 156 -27.53 -3.99 5.74
CA LEU A 156 -26.40 -3.09 5.99
C LEU A 156 -26.79 -1.95 6.95
N ILE A 157 -27.90 -1.26 6.68
CA ILE A 157 -28.38 -0.17 7.53
C ILE A 157 -28.69 -0.67 8.95
N HIS A 158 -29.27 -1.87 9.07
CA HIS A 158 -29.53 -2.50 10.36
C HIS A 158 -28.25 -2.75 11.14
N ILE A 159 -27.23 -3.31 10.49
CA ILE A 159 -25.92 -3.54 11.13
C ILE A 159 -25.33 -2.18 11.55
N LEU A 160 -25.31 -1.18 10.68
CA LEU A 160 -24.76 0.14 11.04
C LEU A 160 -25.49 0.80 12.23
N GLN A 161 -26.81 0.62 12.35
CA GLN A 161 -27.57 1.08 13.52
C GLN A 161 -27.23 0.33 14.81
N GLN A 162 -27.07 -1.00 14.73
CA GLN A 162 -26.65 -1.82 15.88
C GLN A 162 -25.28 -1.35 16.37
N TYR A 163 -24.33 -1.13 15.47
CA TYR A 163 -22.98 -0.66 15.81
C TYR A 163 -22.96 0.76 16.35
N LYS A 164 -23.73 1.68 15.75
CA LYS A 164 -23.95 3.03 16.30
C LYS A 164 -24.42 2.96 17.75
N SER A 165 -25.35 2.05 18.04
CA SER A 165 -25.93 1.90 19.39
C SER A 165 -24.96 1.24 20.37
N GLN A 166 -24.21 0.23 19.93
CA GLN A 166 -23.26 -0.55 20.72
C GLN A 166 -22.00 0.26 21.05
N TYR A 167 -21.40 0.90 20.05
CA TYR A 167 -20.12 1.61 20.19
C TYR A 167 -20.27 3.13 20.37
N LYS A 168 -21.50 3.65 20.39
CA LYS A 168 -21.81 5.08 20.53
C LYS A 168 -21.11 5.95 19.48
N VAL A 169 -20.98 5.43 18.26
CA VAL A 169 -20.33 6.13 17.13
C VAL A 169 -21.35 6.85 16.25
N SER A 170 -21.08 8.09 15.89
CA SER A 170 -21.89 8.89 14.96
C SER A 170 -21.34 8.91 13.54
N VAL A 171 -20.09 8.45 13.35
CA VAL A 171 -19.34 8.47 12.10
C VAL A 171 -18.50 7.20 12.01
N VAL A 172 -18.39 6.62 10.82
CA VAL A 172 -17.51 5.47 10.54
C VAL A 172 -16.56 5.78 9.40
N ARG A 173 -15.35 5.23 9.45
CA ARG A 173 -14.36 5.38 8.36
C ARG A 173 -14.85 4.66 7.11
N LEU A 174 -14.59 5.25 5.94
CA LEU A 174 -14.80 4.63 4.64
C LEU A 174 -13.45 4.50 3.91
N GLU A 175 -13.02 3.27 3.71
CA GLU A 175 -11.89 2.88 2.87
C GLU A 175 -12.36 2.74 1.42
N VAL A 176 -11.56 3.18 0.44
CA VAL A 176 -11.95 3.17 -0.98
C VAL A 176 -10.85 2.54 -1.82
N GLY A 177 -11.18 1.48 -2.56
CA GLY A 177 -10.26 0.80 -3.49
C GLY A 177 -10.97 0.06 -4.62
N TYR A 178 -10.86 0.51 -5.86
CA TYR A 178 -11.72 0.13 -7.00
C TYR A 178 -11.39 -1.16 -7.74
N GLY A 179 -10.65 -2.07 -7.10
CA GLY A 179 -10.41 -3.42 -7.60
C GLY A 179 -11.21 -4.44 -6.81
N GLU A 180 -11.62 -5.54 -7.45
CA GLU A 180 -11.89 -6.78 -6.70
C GLU A 180 -10.67 -7.03 -5.81
N ARG A 181 -10.89 -7.27 -4.51
CA ARG A 181 -9.79 -7.58 -3.59
C ARG A 181 -9.11 -8.83 -4.12
N LYS A 182 -7.89 -8.65 -4.63
CA LYS A 182 -7.07 -9.74 -5.13
C LYS A 182 -6.60 -10.56 -3.94
N SER A 183 -6.34 -11.85 -4.16
CA SER A 183 -5.79 -12.73 -3.12
C SER A 183 -4.49 -12.12 -2.56
N GLU A 184 -4.28 -12.23 -1.24
CA GLU A 184 -2.97 -11.88 -0.68
C GLU A 184 -1.99 -13.00 -1.03
N ILE A 185 -0.82 -12.61 -1.53
CA ILE A 185 0.20 -13.53 -2.03
C ILE A 185 1.52 -13.19 -1.36
N ASP A 186 2.20 -14.21 -0.87
CA ASP A 186 3.55 -14.11 -0.34
C ASP A 186 4.38 -15.31 -0.80
N LEU A 187 5.19 -15.09 -1.83
CA LEU A 187 5.99 -16.15 -2.45
C LEU A 187 7.30 -16.41 -1.70
N ARG A 188 7.64 -15.62 -0.67
CA ARG A 188 8.94 -15.72 0.00
C ARG A 188 9.16 -17.10 0.60
N GLY A 189 10.25 -17.76 0.21
CA GLY A 189 10.60 -19.14 0.59
C GLY A 189 9.64 -20.21 0.05
N LYS A 190 8.72 -19.86 -0.85
CA LYS A 190 7.79 -20.81 -1.47
C LYS A 190 8.40 -21.46 -2.70
N ARG A 191 7.98 -22.70 -2.96
CA ARG A 191 8.26 -23.40 -4.20
C ARG A 191 7.34 -22.89 -5.31
N THR A 192 7.91 -22.59 -6.46
CA THR A 192 7.15 -22.24 -7.66
C THR A 192 6.65 -23.51 -8.37
N PRO A 193 5.68 -23.41 -9.30
CA PRO A 193 5.19 -24.57 -10.05
C PRO A 193 6.28 -25.33 -10.82
N ASN A 194 7.37 -24.65 -11.23
CA ASN A 194 8.52 -25.26 -11.90
C ASN A 194 9.55 -25.87 -10.92
N GLY A 195 9.24 -25.95 -9.63
CA GLY A 195 10.07 -26.60 -8.60
C GLY A 195 11.19 -25.73 -8.02
N GLY A 196 11.40 -24.52 -8.54
CA GLY A 196 12.32 -23.52 -7.98
C GLY A 196 11.83 -22.93 -6.66
N VAL A 197 12.67 -22.13 -5.99
CA VAL A 197 12.34 -21.48 -4.70
C VAL A 197 12.58 -19.98 -4.80
N VAL A 198 11.62 -19.19 -4.34
CA VAL A 198 11.71 -17.72 -4.29
C VAL A 198 12.45 -17.31 -3.01
N GLU A 199 13.77 -17.38 -3.05
CA GLU A 199 14.64 -16.96 -1.93
C GLU A 199 15.31 -15.62 -2.21
N TRP A 200 15.46 -14.83 -1.15
CA TRP A 200 16.19 -13.57 -1.21
C TRP A 200 17.69 -13.81 -1.29
N ILE A 201 18.38 -13.00 -2.09
CA ILE A 201 19.83 -13.04 -2.25
C ILE A 201 20.37 -11.60 -2.26
N SER A 202 21.51 -11.36 -1.61
CA SER A 202 22.21 -10.08 -1.65
C SER A 202 22.99 -9.92 -2.95
N GLN A 203 23.06 -8.69 -3.48
CA GLN A 203 23.94 -8.38 -4.59
C GLN A 203 25.42 -8.41 -4.20
N PHE A 204 25.73 -8.21 -2.92
CA PHE A 204 27.09 -8.23 -2.41
C PHE A 204 27.66 -9.65 -2.34
N ASP A 205 26.79 -10.67 -2.33
CA ASP A 205 27.19 -12.08 -2.43
C ASP A 205 27.47 -12.50 -3.89
N ASN A 206 27.13 -11.66 -4.89
CA ASN A 206 27.13 -12.01 -6.33
C ASN A 206 27.93 -11.06 -7.23
N GLY A 207 28.91 -10.32 -6.68
CA GLY A 207 29.79 -9.46 -7.49
C GLY A 207 29.88 -8.00 -7.03
N GLY A 208 29.28 -7.65 -5.89
CA GLY A 208 29.49 -6.37 -5.21
C GLY A 208 28.42 -5.31 -5.48
N GLY A 209 28.74 -4.05 -5.15
CA GLY A 209 27.78 -2.93 -5.06
C GLY A 209 27.07 -2.48 -6.35
N THR A 210 27.30 -3.12 -7.49
CA THR A 210 26.69 -2.79 -8.80
C THR A 210 25.90 -3.94 -9.44
N ALA A 211 25.78 -5.09 -8.78
CA ALA A 211 25.20 -6.31 -9.34
C ALA A 211 23.67 -6.48 -9.13
N CYS A 212 22.91 -5.39 -8.94
CA CYS A 212 21.49 -5.49 -8.57
C CYS A 212 20.66 -6.24 -9.63
N PHE A 213 20.81 -5.89 -10.91
CA PHE A 213 20.09 -6.57 -12.00
C PHE A 213 20.40 -8.07 -12.05
N ASP A 214 21.69 -8.43 -12.05
CA ASP A 214 22.13 -9.82 -12.14
C ASP A 214 21.68 -10.64 -10.93
N THR A 215 21.62 -10.01 -9.76
CA THR A 215 21.13 -10.65 -8.55
C THR A 215 19.63 -10.89 -8.60
N CYS A 216 18.84 -9.89 -9.01
CA CYS A 216 17.41 -10.08 -9.25
C CYS A 216 17.17 -11.18 -10.30
N LYS A 217 17.99 -11.21 -11.35
CA LYS A 217 17.93 -12.21 -12.41
C LYS A 217 18.22 -13.62 -11.88
N LYS A 218 19.21 -13.76 -10.99
CA LYS A 218 19.53 -15.01 -10.30
C LYS A 218 18.37 -15.49 -9.41
N ILE A 219 17.68 -14.57 -8.71
CA ILE A 219 16.47 -14.90 -7.94
C ILE A 219 15.40 -15.51 -8.86
N LEU A 220 15.13 -14.89 -10.03
CA LEU A 220 14.16 -15.45 -10.97
C LEU A 220 14.55 -16.85 -11.45
N VAL A 221 15.82 -17.06 -11.81
CA VAL A 221 16.31 -18.38 -12.26
C VAL A 221 16.21 -19.43 -11.15
N ASN A 222 16.60 -19.09 -9.91
CA ASN A 222 16.43 -19.97 -8.75
C ASN A 222 14.97 -20.28 -8.44
N SER A 223 14.07 -19.37 -8.83
CA SER A 223 12.61 -19.56 -8.78
C SER A 223 12.07 -20.40 -9.93
N GLY A 224 12.93 -21.01 -10.76
CA GLY A 224 12.53 -21.92 -11.83
C GLY A 224 12.08 -21.22 -13.12
N LEU A 225 12.40 -19.93 -13.29
CA LEU A 225 12.16 -19.19 -14.52
C LEU A 225 13.37 -19.27 -15.47
N SER A 226 13.14 -19.09 -16.77
CA SER A 226 14.20 -19.09 -17.78
C SER A 226 15.22 -17.98 -17.56
N SER A 227 16.48 -18.26 -17.88
CA SER A 227 17.56 -17.28 -17.99
C SER A 227 17.28 -16.18 -19.03
N ASN A 228 16.27 -16.34 -19.90
CA ASN A 228 15.82 -15.30 -20.83
C ASN A 228 14.74 -14.35 -20.27
N SER A 229 14.19 -14.62 -19.08
CA SER A 229 13.27 -13.72 -18.37
C SER A 229 13.85 -12.31 -18.15
N ALA A 230 13.02 -11.34 -17.81
CA ALA A 230 13.44 -9.96 -17.53
C ALA A 230 14.22 -9.28 -18.67
N SER A 231 13.98 -9.70 -19.92
CA SER A 231 14.60 -9.10 -21.10
C SER A 231 14.23 -7.63 -21.20
N PRO A 232 15.18 -6.74 -21.56
CA PRO A 232 14.88 -5.34 -21.77
C PRO A 232 13.90 -5.12 -22.95
N ILE A 233 13.81 -6.06 -23.90
CA ILE A 233 12.90 -5.93 -25.07
C ILE A 233 11.45 -6.14 -24.64
N THR A 234 11.20 -7.09 -23.75
CA THR A 234 9.85 -7.50 -23.32
C THR A 234 9.50 -6.87 -21.97
N ARG A 235 9.61 -5.54 -21.88
CA ARG A 235 9.30 -4.78 -20.66
C ARG A 235 8.14 -3.82 -20.85
N PHE A 236 7.40 -3.58 -19.78
CA PHE A 236 6.52 -2.42 -19.67
C PHE A 236 7.36 -1.26 -19.12
N GLN A 237 7.55 -0.21 -19.92
CA GLN A 237 8.22 1.01 -19.47
C GLN A 237 7.17 1.95 -18.86
N VAL A 238 6.92 1.76 -17.56
CA VAL A 238 5.84 2.39 -16.80
C VAL A 238 6.04 3.90 -16.65
N ALA A 239 7.28 4.34 -16.43
CA ALA A 239 7.61 5.75 -16.28
C ALA A 239 8.89 6.08 -17.04
N LYS A 240 8.99 7.34 -17.49
CA LYS A 240 10.19 7.90 -18.13
C LYS A 240 10.47 9.29 -17.57
N GLU A 241 11.74 9.67 -17.55
CA GLU A 241 12.11 11.04 -17.21
C GLU A 241 11.59 12.06 -18.23
N ASN A 242 11.10 13.18 -17.73
CA ASN A 242 10.87 14.39 -18.49
C ASN A 242 12.20 15.11 -18.70
N LYS A 243 12.77 14.97 -19.90
CA LYS A 243 14.05 15.58 -20.29
C LYS A 243 14.09 17.11 -20.20
N LYS A 244 12.94 17.79 -20.05
CA LYS A 244 12.87 19.24 -19.85
C LYS A 244 12.99 19.67 -18.38
N LEU A 245 12.82 18.73 -17.43
CA LEU A 245 12.76 19.00 -16.00
C LEU A 245 13.88 18.29 -15.22
N LEU A 246 15.02 18.05 -15.88
CA LEU A 246 16.18 17.33 -15.32
C LEU A 246 16.86 18.01 -14.12
N GLN A 247 16.42 19.22 -13.76
CA GLN A 247 16.90 19.96 -12.59
C GLN A 247 16.04 19.71 -11.33
N SER A 248 14.84 19.12 -11.48
CA SER A 248 13.98 18.83 -10.33
C SER A 248 14.45 17.57 -9.59
N THR A 249 14.44 17.64 -8.26
CA THR A 249 14.69 16.52 -7.35
C THR A 249 13.43 15.74 -7.01
N ASN A 250 12.26 16.25 -7.41
CA ASN A 250 10.97 15.68 -7.06
C ASN A 250 10.55 14.68 -8.14
N GLN A 251 10.55 13.38 -7.79
CA GLN A 251 10.12 12.29 -8.67
C GLN A 251 8.73 12.53 -9.28
N SER A 252 7.82 13.20 -8.58
CA SER A 252 6.48 13.52 -9.11
C SER A 252 6.49 14.60 -10.19
N GLU A 253 7.56 15.37 -10.32
CA GLU A 253 7.71 16.41 -11.35
C GLU A 253 8.46 15.89 -12.57
N TYR A 254 9.55 15.14 -12.35
CA TYR A 254 10.41 14.71 -13.46
C TYR A 254 10.07 13.32 -14.00
N LEU A 255 9.33 12.46 -13.28
CA LEU A 255 8.86 11.19 -13.86
C LEU A 255 7.47 11.36 -14.45
N VAL A 256 7.34 11.02 -15.73
CA VAL A 256 6.06 10.95 -16.43
C VAL A 256 5.66 9.49 -16.50
N VAL A 257 4.54 9.17 -15.85
CA VAL A 257 3.92 7.85 -15.87
C VAL A 257 3.07 7.70 -17.13
N ASP A 258 3.30 6.64 -17.88
CA ASP A 258 2.37 6.21 -18.92
C ASP A 258 1.30 5.33 -18.26
N VAL A 259 0.14 5.94 -17.97
CA VAL A 259 -0.93 5.30 -17.20
C VAL A 259 -1.42 4.01 -17.85
N GLN A 260 -1.49 3.93 -19.18
CA GLN A 260 -1.96 2.72 -19.86
C GLN A 260 -0.91 1.61 -19.76
N THR A 261 0.36 1.93 -20.02
CA THR A 261 1.46 0.97 -19.85
C THR A 261 1.61 0.53 -18.39
N ALA A 262 1.39 1.43 -17.44
CA ALA A 262 1.37 1.15 -16.01
C ALA A 262 0.28 0.12 -15.67
N LYS A 263 -0.95 0.38 -16.11
CA LYS A 263 -2.10 -0.51 -15.90
C LYS A 263 -1.88 -1.90 -16.49
N ASP A 264 -1.36 -1.98 -17.72
CA ASP A 264 -1.06 -3.26 -18.37
C ASP A 264 0.07 -4.01 -17.64
N GLY A 265 1.08 -3.27 -17.16
CA GLY A 265 2.16 -3.81 -16.36
C GLY A 265 1.70 -4.36 -15.00
N ILE A 266 0.78 -3.67 -14.33
CA ILE A 266 0.15 -4.14 -13.08
C ILE A 266 -0.67 -5.41 -13.32
N ALA A 267 -1.50 -5.44 -14.38
CA ALA A 267 -2.28 -6.62 -14.72
C ALA A 267 -1.37 -7.84 -14.98
N TYR A 268 -0.26 -7.62 -15.69
CA TYR A 268 0.76 -8.65 -15.90
C TYR A 268 1.40 -9.11 -14.57
N LEU A 269 1.84 -8.16 -13.73
CA LEU A 269 2.44 -8.45 -12.42
C LEU A 269 1.52 -9.32 -11.57
N ASP A 270 0.25 -8.96 -11.49
CA ASP A 270 -0.74 -9.74 -10.75
C ASP A 270 -0.91 -11.15 -11.30
N SER A 271 -0.95 -11.31 -12.62
CA SER A 271 -1.08 -12.64 -13.24
C SER A 271 0.11 -13.56 -12.95
N GLU A 272 1.32 -13.00 -12.84
CA GLU A 272 2.52 -13.76 -12.47
C GLU A 272 2.49 -14.17 -11.00
N LEU A 273 2.08 -13.26 -10.10
CA LEU A 273 1.95 -13.56 -8.68
C LEU A 273 0.91 -14.66 -8.44
N GLU A 274 -0.25 -14.59 -9.10
CA GLU A 274 -1.29 -15.63 -9.05
C GLU A 274 -0.80 -16.97 -9.61
N SER A 275 0.10 -16.92 -10.61
CA SER A 275 0.75 -18.11 -11.16
C SER A 275 1.89 -18.63 -10.28
N GLY A 276 2.18 -17.99 -9.15
CA GLY A 276 3.23 -18.41 -8.20
C GLY A 276 4.65 -18.00 -8.60
N TYR A 277 4.82 -16.98 -9.45
CA TYR A 277 6.12 -16.52 -9.91
C TYR A 277 6.44 -15.07 -9.47
N PRO A 278 7.67 -14.81 -9.02
CA PRO A 278 8.13 -13.45 -8.73
C PRO A 278 8.44 -12.67 -10.01
N VAL A 279 8.49 -11.34 -9.93
CA VAL A 279 8.72 -10.46 -11.08
C VAL A 279 9.85 -9.48 -10.80
N LEU A 280 10.83 -9.41 -11.70
CA LEU A 280 11.88 -8.40 -11.65
C LEU A 280 11.34 -7.06 -12.16
N VAL A 281 11.56 -6.01 -11.37
CA VAL A 281 11.17 -4.64 -11.72
C VAL A 281 12.37 -3.70 -11.59
N GLY A 282 12.38 -2.69 -12.46
CA GLY A 282 13.30 -1.57 -12.38
C GLY A 282 12.66 -0.43 -11.61
N VAL A 283 13.41 0.22 -10.73
CA VAL A 283 12.97 1.38 -9.97
C VAL A 283 13.90 2.57 -10.23
N ASP A 284 13.34 3.76 -10.05
CA ASP A 284 14.10 4.99 -9.80
C ASP A 284 14.30 5.13 -8.28
N TYR A 285 15.53 5.37 -7.84
CA TYR A 285 15.97 5.26 -6.44
C TYR A 285 16.89 6.40 -5.98
N GLU A 286 17.74 6.98 -6.84
CA GLU A 286 18.78 7.93 -6.42
C GLU A 286 18.96 9.11 -7.39
N PHE A 287 18.48 10.28 -6.96
CA PHE A 287 18.73 11.59 -7.57
C PHE A 287 20.23 11.95 -7.64
N ASP A 288 21.04 11.54 -6.64
CA ASP A 288 22.39 12.09 -6.41
C ASP A 288 23.40 11.74 -7.52
N ARG A 289 23.11 10.75 -8.36
CA ARG A 289 23.93 10.40 -9.54
C ARG A 289 23.57 11.17 -10.80
N LYS A 290 22.43 11.88 -10.84
CA LYS A 290 21.94 12.61 -12.02
C LYS A 290 22.67 13.95 -12.21
N ILE A 291 23.26 14.52 -11.15
CA ILE A 291 24.09 15.73 -11.24
C ILE A 291 25.56 15.39 -11.01
N LYS A 292 26.16 14.63 -11.93
CA LYS A 292 27.60 14.78 -12.19
C LYS A 292 27.75 15.72 -13.38
N LEU A 293 27.87 17.02 -13.09
CA LEU A 293 28.33 17.97 -14.10
C LEU A 293 29.82 17.70 -14.35
N LYS A 294 30.14 17.00 -15.44
CA LYS A 294 31.51 17.01 -15.98
C LYS A 294 31.57 18.07 -17.06
N ASN A 295 32.39 19.10 -16.84
CA ASN A 295 32.61 20.20 -17.78
C ASN A 295 31.30 20.88 -18.24
N GLY A 296 30.35 21.11 -17.31
CA GLY A 296 29.07 21.76 -17.60
C GLY A 296 28.07 20.90 -18.39
N LYS A 297 28.33 19.59 -18.55
CA LYS A 297 27.41 18.63 -19.17
C LYS A 297 26.96 17.60 -18.17
N ILE A 298 25.69 17.21 -18.26
CA ILE A 298 25.08 16.15 -17.43
C ILE A 298 25.69 14.80 -17.85
N ASP A 299 26.41 14.14 -16.95
CA ASP A 299 27.02 12.82 -17.16
C ASP A 299 26.21 11.73 -16.43
N TYR A 300 25.45 10.93 -17.19
CA TYR A 300 24.61 9.86 -16.66
C TYR A 300 25.35 8.51 -16.63
N PRO A 301 25.25 7.72 -15.53
CA PRO A 301 25.90 6.41 -15.43
C PRO A 301 25.24 5.33 -16.32
N ASN A 302 23.95 5.44 -16.66
CA ASN A 302 23.27 4.53 -17.58
C ASN A 302 22.68 5.31 -18.77
N LYS A 303 23.25 5.14 -19.96
CA LYS A 303 22.95 5.96 -21.15
C LYS A 303 21.76 5.46 -21.97
N THR A 304 21.07 4.41 -21.55
CA THR A 304 20.10 3.70 -22.41
C THR A 304 18.63 4.03 -22.11
N ASP A 305 18.22 4.21 -20.85
CA ASP A 305 16.84 4.60 -20.50
C ASP A 305 16.71 5.80 -19.56
N TYR A 306 17.82 6.27 -18.97
CA TYR A 306 17.93 7.41 -18.02
C TYR A 306 17.00 7.35 -16.79
N THR A 307 16.16 6.33 -16.63
CA THR A 307 15.05 6.33 -15.66
C THR A 307 15.18 5.21 -14.64
N THR A 308 15.81 4.08 -14.98
CA THR A 308 16.00 2.96 -14.05
C THR A 308 17.43 2.93 -13.52
N ASP A 309 17.59 3.04 -12.21
CA ASP A 309 18.90 3.10 -11.52
C ASP A 309 19.10 1.98 -10.48
N HIS A 310 18.03 1.26 -10.11
CA HIS A 310 18.08 0.05 -9.28
C HIS A 310 17.09 -1.00 -9.74
N TYR A 311 17.31 -2.25 -9.33
CA TYR A 311 16.45 -3.38 -9.61
C TYR A 311 16.10 -4.12 -8.32
N ILE A 312 14.84 -4.54 -8.25
CA ILE A 312 14.28 -5.30 -7.13
C ILE A 312 13.39 -6.42 -7.70
N VAL A 313 12.95 -7.32 -6.83
CA VAL A 313 12.02 -8.40 -7.22
C VAL A 313 10.74 -8.29 -6.42
N ILE A 314 9.60 -8.12 -7.08
CA ILE A 314 8.28 -8.20 -6.43
C ILE A 314 7.95 -9.68 -6.20
N VAL A 315 7.58 -10.01 -4.97
CA VAL A 315 7.41 -11.38 -4.48
C VAL A 315 6.04 -11.63 -3.84
N GLY A 316 5.15 -10.64 -3.89
CA GLY A 316 3.84 -10.78 -3.28
C GLY A 316 3.07 -9.48 -3.26
N ARG A 317 1.86 -9.57 -2.73
CA ARG A 317 0.98 -8.43 -2.49
C ARG A 317 0.12 -8.67 -1.26
N ARG A 318 -0.17 -7.59 -0.54
CA ARG A 318 -0.98 -7.57 0.67
C ARG A 318 -1.74 -6.25 0.76
N TYR A 319 -2.61 -6.13 1.75
CA TYR A 319 -3.35 -4.91 2.03
C TYR A 319 -2.96 -4.36 3.40
N ASP A 320 -2.92 -3.03 3.53
CA ASP A 320 -2.99 -2.37 4.83
C ASP A 320 -4.11 -1.31 4.80
N GLU A 321 -4.24 -0.57 5.89
CA GLU A 321 -5.23 0.51 6.06
C GLU A 321 -5.16 1.61 4.98
N LYS A 322 -4.11 1.63 4.14
CA LYS A 322 -3.86 2.63 3.10
C LYS A 322 -3.96 2.08 1.67
N ASN A 323 -4.43 0.85 1.47
CA ASN A 323 -4.65 0.13 0.19
C ASN A 323 -3.63 -0.98 -0.12
N LEU A 324 -3.81 -1.59 -1.31
CA LEU A 324 -2.96 -2.63 -1.88
C LEU A 324 -1.50 -2.18 -1.94
N TYR A 325 -0.60 -3.02 -1.43
CA TYR A 325 0.83 -2.89 -1.60
C TYR A 325 1.48 -4.19 -2.06
N TYR A 326 2.61 -4.07 -2.73
CA TYR A 326 3.44 -5.17 -3.19
C TYR A 326 4.64 -5.35 -2.27
N LEU A 327 4.91 -6.59 -1.90
CA LEU A 327 6.11 -6.99 -1.18
C LEU A 327 7.26 -7.15 -2.16
N PHE A 328 8.46 -6.69 -1.78
CA PHE A 328 9.63 -6.85 -2.62
C PHE A 328 10.89 -7.27 -1.89
N TYR A 329 11.75 -7.93 -2.66
CA TYR A 329 13.15 -8.19 -2.36
C TYR A 329 14.01 -7.06 -2.87
N ASP A 330 14.64 -6.35 -1.94
CA ASP A 330 15.71 -5.41 -2.22
C ASP A 330 17.05 -6.13 -2.11
N VAL A 331 17.74 -6.26 -3.23
CA VAL A 331 19.02 -6.97 -3.29
C VAL A 331 20.19 -6.09 -2.82
N GLY A 332 19.97 -4.79 -2.63
CA GLY A 332 20.95 -3.77 -2.26
C GLY A 332 21.40 -3.77 -0.80
N THR A 333 21.21 -4.86 -0.05
CA THR A 333 21.70 -5.00 1.34
C THR A 333 22.78 -6.04 1.47
N ASN A 334 23.84 -5.76 2.24
CA ASN A 334 24.81 -6.78 2.66
C ASN A 334 24.12 -7.88 3.47
N SER A 335 24.48 -9.13 3.20
CA SER A 335 23.95 -10.34 3.84
C SER A 335 24.36 -10.50 5.31
N ILE A 336 25.37 -9.75 5.78
CA ILE A 336 25.94 -9.90 7.12
C ILE A 336 26.23 -8.53 7.74
N ASN A 337 25.48 -8.19 8.79
CA ASN A 337 26.02 -7.46 9.94
C ASN A 337 25.19 -7.84 11.18
N GLU A 338 25.87 -8.20 12.27
CA GLU A 338 25.36 -8.92 13.46
C GLU A 338 24.16 -8.28 14.20
N LYS A 339 23.68 -7.12 13.74
CA LYS A 339 22.55 -6.38 14.35
C LYS A 339 21.38 -6.08 13.41
N GLN A 340 21.38 -6.51 12.16
CA GLN A 340 20.29 -6.19 11.24
C GLN A 340 19.84 -7.40 10.43
N TYR A 341 18.61 -7.82 10.75
CA TYR A 341 17.62 -8.55 9.96
C TYR A 341 17.87 -8.54 8.45
N LYS A 342 17.36 -9.56 7.72
CA LYS A 342 17.26 -9.59 6.25
C LYS A 342 16.43 -8.39 5.74
N ALA A 343 16.98 -7.18 5.79
CA ALA A 343 16.30 -5.93 5.47
C ALA A 343 15.87 -5.93 4.00
N GLY A 344 16.67 -6.57 3.15
CA GLY A 344 16.32 -6.84 1.77
C GLY A 344 15.07 -7.70 1.57
N SER A 345 14.63 -8.48 2.56
CA SER A 345 13.42 -9.33 2.48
C SER A 345 12.33 -8.95 3.49
N ASN A 346 12.40 -7.75 4.06
CA ASN A 346 11.55 -7.34 5.18
C ASN A 346 10.10 -7.03 4.76
N ASP A 347 9.13 -7.25 5.65
CA ASP A 347 7.71 -6.93 5.43
C ASP A 347 7.44 -5.44 5.21
N ASN A 348 8.38 -4.58 5.59
CA ASN A 348 8.30 -3.14 5.37
C ASN A 348 8.82 -2.70 3.99
N ASN A 349 9.37 -3.63 3.19
CA ASN A 349 9.64 -3.39 1.78
C ASN A 349 8.32 -3.43 1.01
N ARG A 350 7.66 -2.25 0.94
CA ARG A 350 6.32 -2.09 0.38
C ARG A 350 6.30 -1.08 -0.75
N LEU A 351 5.67 -1.45 -1.86
CA LEU A 351 5.32 -0.55 -2.95
C LEU A 351 3.80 -0.42 -3.03
N PHE A 352 3.27 0.77 -2.79
CA PHE A 352 1.85 1.07 -2.83
C PHE A 352 1.38 1.42 -4.24
N LEU A 353 0.25 0.85 -4.63
CA LEU A 353 -0.43 1.24 -5.87
C LEU A 353 -1.02 2.65 -5.72
N GLN A 354 -0.72 3.51 -6.68
CA GLN A 354 -1.23 4.88 -6.75
C GLN A 354 -2.38 5.00 -7.77
N ASN A 355 -3.11 6.11 -7.73
CA ASN A 355 -4.25 6.37 -8.61
C ASN A 355 -3.87 6.45 -10.11
N ASP A 356 -2.61 6.78 -10.42
CA ASP A 356 -2.05 6.80 -11.78
C ASP A 356 -1.48 5.43 -12.22
N TYR A 357 -1.78 4.37 -11.45
CA TYR A 357 -1.24 3.01 -11.61
C TYR A 357 0.28 2.88 -11.40
N SER A 358 0.96 3.93 -10.93
CA SER A 358 2.35 3.81 -10.52
C SER A 358 2.49 3.03 -9.22
N LEU A 359 3.62 2.32 -9.06
CA LEU A 359 4.01 1.68 -7.81
C LEU A 359 5.08 2.51 -7.12
N ARG A 360 4.81 2.88 -5.87
CA ARG A 360 5.60 3.85 -5.13
C ARG A 360 5.79 3.43 -3.68
N GLY A 361 6.99 3.55 -3.12
CA GLY A 361 7.19 3.15 -1.73
C GLY A 361 8.61 3.28 -1.23
N GLN A 362 8.91 2.63 -0.11
CA GLN A 362 10.24 2.71 0.52
C GLN A 362 10.75 1.30 0.84
N SER A 363 12.07 1.15 0.73
CA SER A 363 12.78 0.00 1.26
C SER A 363 13.00 0.18 2.77
N GLN A 364 12.97 -0.92 3.53
CA GLN A 364 13.28 -0.93 4.96
C GLN A 364 14.75 -0.60 5.24
N ILE A 365 15.61 -0.72 4.23
CA ILE A 365 17.00 -0.28 4.33
C ILE A 365 16.98 1.20 4.74
N PRO A 366 17.65 1.58 5.86
CA PRO A 366 17.69 2.95 6.33
C PRO A 366 18.44 3.82 5.32
N SER A 367 17.70 4.23 4.31
CA SER A 367 18.11 5.09 3.23
C SER A 367 16.93 6.03 2.98
N LYS A 368 17.21 7.28 2.65
CA LYS A 368 16.19 8.33 2.50
C LYS A 368 15.39 8.18 1.20
N HIS A 369 15.39 7.00 0.58
CA HIS A 369 15.10 6.86 -0.84
C HIS A 369 13.74 6.23 -1.07
N PHE A 370 12.95 6.92 -1.88
CA PHE A 370 11.61 6.54 -2.27
C PHE A 370 11.69 5.94 -3.66
N TYR A 371 11.15 4.73 -3.83
CA TYR A 371 11.17 3.98 -5.08
C TYR A 371 9.95 4.30 -5.91
N VAL A 372 10.17 4.54 -7.19
CA VAL A 372 9.11 4.58 -8.20
C VAL A 372 9.41 3.51 -9.23
N VAL A 373 8.50 2.56 -9.45
CA VAL A 373 8.68 1.52 -10.47
C VAL A 373 8.63 2.16 -11.85
N THR A 374 9.72 1.98 -12.60
CA THR A 374 9.90 2.52 -13.95
C THR A 374 9.80 1.42 -15.01
N GLN A 375 10.07 0.17 -14.63
CA GLN A 375 9.98 -0.98 -15.52
C GLN A 375 9.37 -2.20 -14.83
N ILE A 376 8.45 -2.88 -15.51
CA ILE A 376 8.01 -4.24 -15.14
C ILE A 376 8.46 -5.18 -16.26
N ARG A 377 9.27 -6.20 -15.94
CA ARG A 377 9.89 -7.03 -16.97
C ARG A 377 9.28 -8.43 -17.02
N ARG A 378 9.00 -8.91 -18.23
CA ARG A 378 8.30 -10.18 -18.44
C ARG A 378 9.17 -11.40 -18.12
N ASN A 379 8.53 -12.41 -17.57
CA ASN A 379 9.06 -13.73 -17.31
C ASN A 379 8.94 -14.61 -18.55
N ILE A 380 9.79 -15.62 -18.62
CA ILE A 380 9.71 -16.72 -19.56
C ILE A 380 9.77 -17.99 -18.70
N ARG A 381 8.69 -18.78 -18.75
CA ARG A 381 8.48 -19.94 -17.88
C ARG A 381 9.14 -21.19 -18.43
#